data_AF-E6PIA4-F1
#
_entry.id   AF-E6PIA4-F1
#
_cell.length_a   1.000
_cell.length_b   1.000
_cell.length_c   1.000
_cell.angle_alpha   90.00
_cell.angle_beta   90.00
_cell.angle_gamma   90.00
#
_symmetry.space_group_name_H-M   'P 1'
#
loop_
_entity.id
_entity.type
_entity.pdbx_description
1 polymer ?
#
loop_
_entity_poly.entity_id
_entity_poly.type
_entity_poly.pdbx_seq_one_letter_code
_entity_poly.pdbx_strand_id
1 'polypeptide(L)'
;MRRLFAVLACSFLAACGTGGHASGTASSASPAPGSAASAAPAKPLSNPLPIAFPTGAKLLDVSRWSQDFKSVPPSLTGIVDAPGRYAGRQVIASSSESFANTDAWLQGLAQQLPPGYHELSKRHFDLHMRDLGIDAAAFSAGGSNGIMVVAIDVKRFRNKLGLVLGLLKDYTSIPSFMRAPLDRKIEAQTGVSPAELLQPTTPVGSAVAALRMVAHGSTGRTAIVMLDAGKAPK
;
A
#
# COMPACT_ATOMS: atom_id res chain seq x y z
N MET A 1 -24.31 -38.44 -16.17
CA MET A 1 -25.72 -37.97 -16.24
C MET A 1 -25.72 -36.45 -16.16
N ARG A 2 -26.27 -35.77 -17.17
CA ARG A 2 -26.37 -34.31 -17.31
C ARG A 2 -27.67 -33.80 -16.66
N ARG A 3 -27.59 -32.69 -15.92
CA ARG A 3 -28.70 -31.78 -15.53
C ARG A 3 -28.06 -30.39 -15.41
N LEU A 4 -28.15 -29.40 -16.30
CA LEU A 4 -29.22 -28.70 -17.03
C LEU A 4 -30.23 -27.91 -16.15
N PHE A 5 -30.04 -26.58 -16.20
CA PHE A 5 -30.94 -25.41 -16.04
C PHE A 5 -31.71 -25.17 -14.73
N ALA A 6 -31.55 -23.95 -14.19
CA ALA A 6 -32.58 -22.91 -14.25
C ALA A 6 -32.01 -21.54 -13.80
N VAL A 7 -31.97 -20.58 -14.73
CA VAL A 7 -31.81 -19.15 -14.45
C VAL A 7 -33.21 -18.59 -14.21
N LEU A 8 -33.44 -17.97 -13.05
CA LEU A 8 -34.69 -17.28 -12.75
C LEU A 8 -34.40 -15.77 -12.66
N ALA A 9 -34.80 -15.05 -13.70
CA ALA A 9 -34.89 -13.60 -13.72
C ALA A 9 -36.24 -13.18 -13.12
N CYS A 10 -36.24 -12.33 -12.11
CA CYS A 10 -37.44 -11.68 -11.60
C CYS A 10 -37.28 -10.16 -11.69
N SER A 11 -37.95 -9.61 -12.70
CA SER A 11 -38.23 -8.18 -12.86
C SER A 11 -39.52 -7.85 -12.13
N PHE A 12 -39.51 -6.91 -11.18
CA PHE A 12 -40.71 -6.26 -10.64
C PHE A 12 -40.48 -4.74 -10.71
N LEU A 13 -41.09 -4.07 -11.67
CA LEU A 13 -42.42 -3.44 -11.65
C LEU A 13 -42.39 -2.05 -11.02
N ALA A 14 -42.58 -1.08 -11.91
CA ALA A 14 -42.77 0.33 -11.66
C ALA A 14 -44.10 0.59 -10.93
N ALA A 15 -44.08 1.51 -9.96
CA ALA A 15 -45.27 2.13 -9.41
C ALA A 15 -45.26 3.63 -9.76
N CYS A 16 -46.21 4.02 -10.61
CA CYS A 16 -46.59 5.41 -10.84
C CYS A 16 -47.59 5.83 -9.75
N GLY A 17 -47.30 6.94 -9.06
CA GLY A 17 -48.24 7.63 -8.19
C GLY A 17 -48.18 9.13 -8.46
N THR A 18 -49.24 9.65 -9.08
CA THR A 18 -49.46 11.06 -9.42
C THR A 18 -50.25 11.79 -8.33
N GLY A 19 -49.85 13.03 -8.05
CA GLY A 19 -50.61 14.08 -7.34
C GLY A 19 -49.68 14.93 -6.47
N GLY A 20 -49.58 16.25 -6.55
CA GLY A 20 -50.22 17.28 -7.35
C GLY A 20 -49.97 18.65 -6.67
N HIS A 21 -49.32 19.58 -7.38
CA HIS A 21 -49.37 21.05 -7.26
C HIS A 21 -48.77 21.77 -6.03
N ALA A 22 -47.61 22.41 -6.23
CA ALA A 22 -47.42 23.83 -5.93
C ALA A 22 -46.21 24.39 -6.73
N SER A 23 -46.44 25.53 -7.36
CA SER A 23 -45.66 26.11 -8.46
C SER A 23 -44.33 26.74 -8.03
N GLY A 24 -43.28 26.47 -8.80
CA GLY A 24 -42.01 27.18 -8.78
C GLY A 24 -41.29 26.98 -10.10
N THR A 25 -41.38 27.98 -10.98
CA THR A 25 -40.76 28.00 -12.32
C THR A 25 -39.23 28.06 -12.23
N ALA A 26 -38.55 27.03 -12.73
CA ALA A 26 -37.19 27.14 -13.27
C ALA A 26 -36.98 26.07 -14.35
N SER A 27 -36.43 26.51 -15.47
CA SER A 27 -36.42 25.82 -16.75
C SER A 27 -35.76 24.44 -16.76
N SER A 28 -36.38 23.59 -17.55
CA SER A 28 -36.02 22.25 -17.96
C SER A 28 -34.62 22.09 -18.55
N ALA A 29 -33.87 21.12 -18.01
CA ALA A 29 -33.18 20.12 -18.84
C ALA A 29 -33.16 18.80 -18.05
N SER A 30 -34.12 17.92 -18.35
CA SER A 30 -34.06 16.51 -17.92
C SER A 30 -32.88 15.84 -18.64
N PRO A 31 -32.05 15.03 -17.97
CA PRO A 31 -31.05 14.24 -18.66
C PRO A 31 -31.75 13.17 -19.50
N ALA A 32 -31.40 13.09 -20.77
CA ALA A 32 -31.89 12.03 -21.65
C ALA A 32 -31.45 10.65 -21.11
N PRO A 33 -32.33 9.63 -21.15
CA PRO A 33 -31.94 8.26 -20.83
C PRO A 33 -31.05 7.75 -21.96
N GLY A 34 -29.74 7.69 -21.71
CA GLY A 34 -28.75 7.27 -22.73
C GLY A 34 -27.34 7.84 -22.53
N SER A 35 -27.16 8.86 -21.70
CA SER A 35 -25.82 9.33 -21.34
C SER A 35 -25.19 8.43 -20.26
N ALA A 36 -24.76 7.24 -20.67
CA ALA A 36 -23.57 6.67 -20.06
C ALA A 36 -22.46 7.68 -20.35
N ALA A 37 -22.14 8.52 -19.37
CA ALA A 37 -20.91 9.29 -19.40
C ALA A 37 -19.80 8.26 -19.58
N SER A 38 -19.33 8.16 -20.83
CA SER A 38 -18.20 7.32 -21.18
C SER A 38 -17.07 7.83 -20.30
N ALA A 39 -16.76 7.06 -19.25
CA ALA A 39 -15.71 7.40 -18.32
C ALA A 39 -14.47 7.59 -19.18
N ALA A 40 -14.00 8.85 -19.27
CA ALA A 40 -12.81 9.15 -20.02
C ALA A 40 -11.74 8.16 -19.57
N PRO A 41 -11.01 7.51 -20.51
CA PRO A 41 -10.04 6.49 -20.15
C PRO A 41 -9.12 7.09 -19.09
N ALA A 42 -9.11 6.47 -17.91
CA ALA A 42 -8.30 6.94 -16.80
C ALA A 42 -6.86 7.07 -17.30
N LYS A 43 -6.26 8.25 -17.08
CA LYS A 43 -4.87 8.52 -17.47
C LYS A 43 -4.01 7.33 -16.99
N PRO A 44 -3.18 6.73 -17.86
CA PRO A 44 -2.32 5.62 -17.45
C PRO A 44 -1.52 6.03 -16.21
N LEU A 45 -1.55 5.21 -15.15
CA LEU A 45 -0.71 5.45 -13.98
C LEU A 45 0.75 5.44 -14.44
N SER A 46 1.49 6.47 -14.07
CA SER A 46 2.92 6.60 -14.35
C SER A 46 3.68 6.68 -13.03
N ASN A 47 4.86 6.05 -12.95
CA ASN A 47 5.71 6.15 -11.76
C ASN A 47 6.19 7.60 -11.59
N PRO A 48 5.81 8.30 -10.50
CA PRO A 48 6.27 9.66 -10.25
C PRO A 48 7.67 9.71 -9.61
N LEU A 49 8.21 8.57 -9.19
CA LEU A 49 9.49 8.50 -8.49
C LEU A 49 10.65 8.32 -9.47
N PRO A 50 11.85 8.80 -9.12
CA PRO A 50 13.00 8.75 -10.01
C PRO A 50 13.72 7.39 -9.97
N ILE A 51 13.03 6.34 -9.51
CA ILE A 51 13.52 4.97 -9.44
C ILE A 51 12.78 4.14 -10.48
N ALA A 52 13.50 3.55 -11.42
CA ALA A 52 12.92 2.65 -12.41
C ALA A 52 12.48 1.34 -11.75
N PHE A 53 11.32 0.81 -12.13
CA PHE A 53 10.89 -0.51 -11.69
C PHE A 53 11.71 -1.64 -12.33
N PRO A 54 11.78 -2.84 -11.70
CA PRO A 54 12.33 -4.00 -12.38
C PRO A 54 11.49 -4.37 -13.59
N THR A 55 12.09 -5.13 -14.50
CA THR A 55 11.44 -5.55 -15.75
C THR A 55 10.14 -6.30 -15.44
N GLY A 56 9.08 -6.01 -16.21
CA GLY A 56 7.79 -6.69 -16.06
C GLY A 56 6.97 -6.28 -14.84
N ALA A 57 7.42 -5.29 -14.06
CA ALA A 57 6.60 -4.73 -13.00
C ALA A 57 5.43 -3.92 -13.57
N LYS A 58 4.25 -4.12 -12.98
CA LYS A 58 3.02 -3.38 -13.26
C LYS A 58 2.69 -2.48 -12.09
N LEU A 59 2.61 -1.18 -12.35
CA LEU A 59 2.15 -0.19 -11.40
C LEU A 59 0.67 -0.42 -11.06
N LEU A 60 0.36 -0.48 -9.76
CA LEU A 60 -0.98 -0.74 -9.23
C LEU A 60 -1.62 0.51 -8.62
N ASP A 61 -0.84 1.28 -7.86
CA ASP A 61 -1.32 2.49 -7.19
C ASP A 61 -0.24 3.57 -7.11
N VAL A 62 -0.70 4.81 -7.16
CA VAL A 62 0.09 6.01 -6.86
C VAL A 62 -0.77 6.92 -6.00
N SER A 63 -0.47 6.95 -4.72
CA SER A 63 -1.22 7.73 -3.74
C SER A 63 -0.33 8.76 -3.05
N ARG A 64 -0.95 9.84 -2.56
CA ARG A 64 -0.27 10.78 -1.66
C ARG A 64 -0.36 10.23 -0.25
N TRP A 65 0.70 10.41 0.53
CA TRP A 65 0.69 10.08 1.95
C TRP A 65 1.22 11.26 2.76
N SER A 66 0.83 11.30 4.03
CA SER A 66 1.38 12.22 5.00
C SER A 66 1.27 11.62 6.39
N GLN A 67 2.30 11.81 7.21
CA GLN A 67 2.34 11.34 8.58
C GLN A 67 3.06 12.34 9.48
N ASP A 68 2.54 12.51 10.69
CA ASP A 68 3.19 13.23 11.76
C ASP A 68 4.00 12.27 12.63
N PHE A 69 5.31 12.48 12.69
CA PHE A 69 6.23 11.72 13.54
C PHE A 69 6.48 12.48 14.84
N LYS A 70 6.01 11.94 15.96
CA LYS A 70 6.35 12.44 17.31
C LYS A 70 7.77 12.05 17.72
N SER A 71 8.23 10.90 17.22
CA SER A 71 9.60 10.40 17.28
C SER A 71 9.90 9.68 15.96
N VAL A 72 11.18 9.60 15.59
CA VAL A 72 11.63 8.89 14.39
C VAL A 72 11.78 7.41 14.72
N PRO A 73 11.05 6.49 14.06
CA PRO A 73 11.27 5.06 14.21
C PRO A 73 12.70 4.68 13.76
N PRO A 74 13.40 3.77 14.46
CA PRO A 74 14.74 3.33 14.05
C PRO A 74 14.80 2.86 12.60
N SER A 75 13.77 2.15 12.12
CA SER A 75 13.64 1.65 10.75
C SER A 75 13.46 2.74 9.68
N LEU A 76 13.26 4.01 10.07
CA LEU A 76 13.13 5.17 9.19
C LEU A 76 14.25 6.20 9.39
N THR A 77 15.25 5.90 10.22
CA THR A 77 16.40 6.80 10.42
C THR A 77 17.10 7.07 9.08
N GLY A 78 17.35 8.35 8.78
CA GLY A 78 17.93 8.79 7.51
C GLY A 78 16.91 9.03 6.38
N ILE A 79 15.74 8.40 6.45
CA ILE A 79 14.58 8.71 5.58
C ILE A 79 13.78 9.86 6.20
N VAL A 80 13.62 9.81 7.52
CA VAL A 80 12.96 10.80 8.36
C VAL A 80 13.98 11.21 9.42
N ASP A 81 14.55 12.40 9.33
CA ASP A 81 15.69 12.77 10.19
C ASP A 81 15.31 13.38 11.54
N ALA A 82 14.07 13.88 11.69
CA ALA A 82 13.61 14.49 12.92
C ALA A 82 12.09 14.38 13.09
N PRO A 83 11.55 14.55 14.31
CA PRO A 83 10.12 14.73 14.52
C PRO A 83 9.54 15.85 13.66
N GLY A 84 8.31 15.66 13.21
CA GLY A 84 7.60 16.60 12.36
C GLY A 84 6.66 15.92 11.37
N ARG A 85 6.04 16.74 10.54
CA ARG A 85 5.17 16.28 9.47
C ARG A 85 5.99 15.94 8.23
N TYR A 86 5.78 14.75 7.70
CA TYR A 86 6.34 14.31 6.44
C TYR A 86 5.19 14.00 5.47
N ALA A 87 5.45 14.23 4.20
CA ALA A 87 4.50 13.97 3.13
C ALA A 87 5.23 13.66 1.84
N GLY A 88 4.55 12.94 0.95
CA GLY A 88 5.09 12.65 -0.37
C GLY A 88 4.21 11.68 -1.12
N ARG A 89 4.84 10.73 -1.80
CA ARG A 89 4.14 9.75 -2.64
C ARG A 89 4.43 8.33 -2.20
N GLN A 90 3.37 7.53 -2.20
CA GLN A 90 3.45 6.09 -2.06
C GLN A 90 3.11 5.49 -3.42
N VAL A 91 3.94 4.56 -3.84
CA VAL A 91 3.80 3.87 -5.13
C VAL A 91 3.80 2.39 -4.84
N ILE A 92 2.80 1.68 -5.37
CA ILE A 92 2.69 0.23 -5.22
C ILE A 92 2.67 -0.40 -6.59
N ALA A 93 3.56 -1.35 -6.81
CA ALA A 93 3.62 -2.15 -8.01
C ALA A 93 3.62 -3.65 -7.67
N SER A 94 3.28 -4.47 -8.66
CA SER A 94 3.47 -5.92 -8.60
C SER A 94 4.37 -6.38 -9.72
N SER A 95 5.21 -7.36 -9.45
CA SER A 95 6.08 -7.98 -10.46
C SER A 95 5.78 -9.48 -10.57
N SER A 96 5.89 -9.99 -11.79
CA SER A 96 5.85 -11.43 -12.07
C SER A 96 7.21 -12.11 -11.80
N GLU A 97 8.27 -11.34 -11.59
CA GLU A 97 9.61 -11.86 -11.31
C GLU A 97 9.71 -12.62 -9.98
N SER A 98 10.79 -13.38 -9.82
CA SER A 98 11.09 -14.02 -8.55
C SER A 98 11.52 -12.99 -7.50
N PHE A 99 11.33 -13.30 -6.21
CA PHE A 99 11.84 -12.45 -5.14
C PHE A 99 13.37 -12.31 -5.20
N ALA A 100 14.10 -13.34 -5.63
CA ALA A 100 15.55 -13.26 -5.80
C ALA A 100 15.96 -12.25 -6.89
N ASN A 101 15.22 -12.18 -8.00
CA ASN A 101 15.49 -11.21 -9.06
C ASN A 101 15.13 -9.79 -8.61
N THR A 102 13.98 -9.64 -7.93
CA THR A 102 13.57 -8.34 -7.37
C THR A 102 14.55 -7.88 -6.28
N ASP A 103 15.06 -8.78 -5.44
CA ASP A 103 16.13 -8.48 -4.47
C ASP A 103 17.40 -8.04 -5.19
N ALA A 104 17.89 -8.78 -6.19
CA ALA A 104 19.07 -8.39 -6.95
C ALA A 104 18.93 -7.00 -7.60
N TRP A 105 17.74 -6.68 -8.13
CA TRP A 105 17.41 -5.33 -8.61
C TRP A 105 17.48 -4.30 -7.48
N LEU A 106 16.87 -4.57 -6.32
CA LEU A 106 16.88 -3.71 -5.15
C LEU A 106 18.31 -3.42 -4.68
N GLN A 107 19.17 -4.44 -4.61
CA GLN A 107 20.59 -4.31 -4.23
C GLN A 107 21.40 -3.47 -5.23
N GLY A 108 20.97 -3.41 -6.50
CA GLY A 108 21.59 -2.62 -7.56
C GLY A 108 21.10 -1.17 -7.65
N LEU A 109 20.02 -0.81 -6.94
CA LEU A 109 19.42 0.53 -7.04
C LEU A 109 20.38 1.66 -6.70
N ALA A 110 21.33 1.45 -5.78
CA ALA A 110 22.31 2.45 -5.39
C ALA A 110 23.14 2.99 -6.58
N GLN A 111 23.32 2.17 -7.63
CA GLN A 111 24.05 2.56 -8.84
C GLN A 111 23.20 3.37 -9.85
N GLN A 112 21.89 3.39 -9.65
CA GLN A 112 20.91 3.99 -10.57
C GLN A 112 20.18 5.18 -9.96
N LEU A 113 20.61 5.65 -8.78
CA LEU A 113 19.98 6.78 -8.11
C LEU A 113 20.23 8.10 -8.84
N PRO A 114 19.27 9.04 -8.74
CA PRO A 114 19.49 10.42 -9.17
C PRO A 114 20.63 11.09 -8.38
N PRO A 115 21.29 12.09 -8.97
CA PRO A 115 22.28 12.91 -8.26
C PRO A 115 21.73 13.45 -6.93
N GLY A 116 22.52 13.30 -5.86
CA GLY A 116 22.18 13.80 -4.52
C GLY A 116 21.55 12.77 -3.58
N TYR A 117 21.09 11.62 -4.08
CA TYR A 117 20.67 10.52 -3.22
C TYR A 117 21.85 9.60 -2.87
N HIS A 118 21.95 9.24 -1.59
CA HIS A 118 22.92 8.29 -1.08
C HIS A 118 22.21 7.13 -0.40
N GLU A 119 22.72 5.91 -0.62
CA GLU A 119 22.23 4.72 0.07
C GLU A 119 22.48 4.83 1.57
N LEU A 120 21.41 4.68 2.36
CA LEU A 120 21.49 4.49 3.79
C LEU A 120 21.92 3.05 4.05
N SER A 121 22.86 2.86 4.97
CA SER A 121 23.44 1.54 5.27
C SER A 121 22.36 0.46 5.37
N LYS A 122 22.51 -0.62 4.57
CA LYS A 122 21.62 -1.80 4.52
C LYS A 122 21.35 -2.43 5.89
N ARG A 123 22.19 -2.14 6.89
CA ARG A 123 21.99 -2.53 8.30
C ARG A 123 20.77 -1.87 8.97
N HIS A 124 20.08 -0.93 8.31
CA HIS A 124 18.83 -0.34 8.81
C HIS A 124 17.65 -1.32 8.81
N PHE A 125 17.74 -2.39 8.01
CA PHE A 125 16.66 -3.35 7.86
C PHE A 125 17.10 -4.70 8.40
N ASP A 126 16.39 -5.15 9.44
CA ASP A 126 16.73 -6.32 10.24
C ASP A 126 16.75 -7.60 9.39
N LEU A 127 17.65 -8.54 9.71
CA LEU A 127 17.70 -9.87 9.11
C LEU A 127 16.35 -10.60 9.22
N HIS A 128 15.59 -10.31 10.28
CA HIS A 128 14.25 -10.84 10.50
C HIS A 128 13.24 -10.44 9.40
N MET A 129 13.44 -9.33 8.69
CA MET A 129 12.56 -8.93 7.58
C MET A 129 12.68 -9.89 6.39
N ARG A 130 13.89 -10.39 6.10
CA ARG A 130 14.11 -11.34 4.99
C ARG A 130 13.46 -12.69 5.25
N ASP A 131 13.37 -13.11 6.51
CA ASP A 131 12.64 -14.32 6.91
C ASP A 131 11.13 -14.20 6.66
N LEU A 132 10.59 -12.98 6.78
CA LEU A 132 9.21 -12.64 6.40
C LEU A 132 9.05 -12.50 4.87
N GLY A 133 10.14 -12.53 4.10
CA GLY A 133 10.13 -12.28 2.66
C GLY A 133 10.04 -10.80 2.31
N ILE A 134 10.55 -9.94 3.17
CA ILE A 134 10.69 -8.50 2.90
C ILE A 134 12.17 -8.20 2.72
N ASP A 135 12.49 -7.43 1.69
CA ASP A 135 13.77 -6.73 1.58
C ASP A 135 13.50 -5.24 1.39
N ALA A 136 14.40 -4.40 1.87
CA ALA A 136 14.25 -2.96 1.79
C ALA A 136 15.58 -2.26 1.54
N ALA A 137 15.53 -1.23 0.72
CA ALA A 137 16.61 -0.29 0.52
C ALA A 137 16.09 1.11 0.82
N ALA A 138 16.95 1.94 1.41
CA ALA A 138 16.60 3.31 1.73
C ALA A 138 17.68 4.26 1.28
N PHE A 139 17.24 5.44 0.86
CA PHE A 139 18.07 6.44 0.23
C PHE A 139 17.73 7.80 0.83
N SER A 140 18.73 8.63 1.07
CA SER A 140 18.55 9.99 1.59
C SER A 140 19.15 11.01 0.66
N ALA A 141 18.43 12.11 0.44
CA ALA A 141 18.93 13.32 -0.22
C ALA A 141 19.34 14.40 0.79
N GLY A 142 19.64 14.00 2.04
CA GLY A 142 20.09 14.87 3.12
C GLY A 142 19.00 15.78 3.67
N GLY A 143 18.51 15.51 4.90
CA GLY A 143 17.68 16.40 5.72
C GLY A 143 16.26 16.69 5.21
N SER A 144 16.04 16.54 3.91
CA SER A 144 14.95 17.18 3.17
C SER A 144 14.02 16.15 2.54
N ASN A 145 14.58 15.10 1.92
CA ASN A 145 13.83 14.02 1.30
C ASN A 145 14.54 12.67 1.47
N GLY A 146 13.76 11.61 1.66
CA GLY A 146 14.24 10.23 1.68
C GLY A 146 13.32 9.32 0.87
N ILE A 147 13.88 8.29 0.25
CA ILE A 147 13.13 7.28 -0.49
C ILE A 147 13.38 5.92 0.15
N MET A 148 12.30 5.22 0.50
CA MET A 148 12.32 3.82 0.90
C MET A 148 11.74 2.97 -0.22
N VAL A 149 12.42 1.88 -0.58
CA VAL A 149 11.93 0.88 -1.52
C VAL A 149 11.86 -0.45 -0.80
N VAL A 150 10.71 -1.10 -0.84
CA VAL A 150 10.43 -2.37 -0.16
C VAL A 150 10.00 -3.39 -1.21
N ALA A 151 10.73 -4.50 -1.30
CA ALA A 151 10.39 -5.66 -2.11
C ALA A 151 9.81 -6.75 -1.21
N ILE A 152 8.74 -7.41 -1.65
CA ILE A 152 7.97 -8.35 -0.82
C ILE A 152 7.68 -9.62 -1.61
N ASP A 153 8.14 -10.78 -1.14
CA ASP A 153 7.65 -12.09 -1.56
C ASP A 153 6.24 -12.30 -0.99
N VAL A 154 5.23 -12.09 -1.84
CA VAL A 154 3.82 -12.12 -1.44
C VAL A 154 3.44 -13.47 -0.84
N LYS A 155 3.98 -14.57 -1.37
CA LYS A 155 3.66 -15.92 -0.89
C LYS A 155 4.29 -16.17 0.48
N ARG A 156 5.58 -15.88 0.62
CA ARG A 156 6.30 -16.07 1.89
C ARG A 156 5.70 -15.18 2.98
N PHE A 157 5.46 -13.91 2.66
CA PHE A 157 4.89 -12.93 3.59
C PHE A 157 3.49 -13.34 4.06
N ARG A 158 2.60 -13.77 3.15
CA ARG A 158 1.26 -14.32 3.52
C ARG A 158 1.35 -15.57 4.38
N ASN A 159 2.25 -16.49 4.07
CA ASN A 159 2.39 -17.73 4.82
C ASN A 159 2.87 -17.48 6.25
N LYS A 160 3.77 -16.51 6.45
CA LYS A 160 4.31 -16.16 7.75
C LYS A 160 3.36 -15.30 8.58
N LEU A 161 2.70 -14.32 7.94
CA LEU A 161 1.86 -13.35 8.66
C LEU A 161 0.36 -13.62 8.56
N GLY A 162 -0.12 -14.61 7.81
CA GLY A 162 -1.56 -14.84 7.64
C GLY A 162 -2.34 -14.94 8.95
N LEU A 163 -1.78 -15.66 9.94
CA LEU A 163 -2.36 -15.75 11.29
C LEU A 163 -2.22 -14.43 12.06
N VAL A 164 -1.07 -13.76 11.95
CA VAL A 164 -0.79 -12.49 12.62
C VAL A 164 -1.68 -11.37 12.10
N LEU A 165 -1.99 -11.33 10.80
CA LEU A 165 -2.90 -10.35 10.21
C LEU A 165 -4.33 -10.47 10.78
N GLY A 166 -4.76 -11.70 11.09
CA GLY A 166 -6.00 -11.95 11.83
C GLY A 166 -5.93 -11.36 13.24
N LEU A 167 -4.86 -11.67 13.98
CA LEU A 167 -4.62 -11.12 15.32
C LEU A 167 -4.54 -9.58 15.31
N LEU A 168 -3.95 -8.98 14.27
CA LEU A 168 -3.81 -7.53 14.12
C LEU A 168 -5.18 -6.84 13.93
N LYS A 169 -6.13 -7.53 13.30
CA LYS A 169 -7.52 -7.05 13.17
C LYS A 169 -8.20 -6.99 14.53
N ASP A 170 -8.00 -8.00 15.36
CA ASP A 170 -8.58 -8.06 16.70
C ASP A 170 -7.85 -7.08 17.64
N TYR A 171 -6.54 -6.90 17.45
CA TYR A 171 -5.69 -5.97 18.21
C TYR A 171 -6.20 -4.53 18.21
N THR A 172 -6.69 -4.04 17.07
CA THR A 172 -7.23 -2.68 16.97
C THR A 172 -8.60 -2.55 17.64
N SER A 173 -9.32 -3.65 17.82
CA SER A 173 -10.66 -3.67 18.43
C SER A 173 -10.65 -3.80 19.97
N ILE A 174 -9.54 -4.25 20.55
CA ILE A 174 -9.43 -4.44 22.01
C ILE A 174 -8.85 -3.20 22.71
N PRO A 175 -9.32 -2.89 23.94
CA PRO A 175 -8.74 -1.86 24.81
C PRO A 175 -7.24 -2.09 25.08
N SER A 176 -6.49 -1.00 25.24
CA SER A 176 -5.02 -1.02 25.39
C SER A 176 -4.53 -1.88 26.56
N PHE A 177 -5.25 -1.93 27.69
CA PHE A 177 -4.85 -2.75 28.85
C PHE A 177 -4.88 -4.26 28.59
N MET A 178 -5.62 -4.73 27.56
CA MET A 178 -5.67 -6.15 27.18
C MET A 178 -4.72 -6.51 26.04
N ARG A 179 -3.94 -5.55 25.54
CA ARG A 179 -3.06 -5.74 24.37
C ARG A 179 -1.75 -6.46 24.71
N ALA A 180 -1.24 -6.31 25.93
CA ALA A 180 0.07 -6.83 26.32
C ALA A 180 0.31 -8.34 26.05
N PRO A 181 -0.65 -9.27 26.28
CA PRO A 181 -0.47 -10.68 25.92
C PRO A 181 -0.43 -10.88 24.40
N LEU A 182 -1.20 -10.09 23.65
CA LEU A 182 -1.21 -10.14 22.20
C LEU A 182 0.08 -9.57 21.62
N ASP A 183 0.60 -8.48 22.21
CA ASP A 183 1.88 -7.87 21.84
C ASP A 183 3.00 -8.90 21.86
N ARG A 184 3.15 -9.59 23.00
CA ARG A 184 4.17 -10.64 23.15
C ARG A 184 3.96 -11.80 22.17
N LYS A 185 2.73 -12.18 21.88
CA LYS A 185 2.44 -13.27 20.95
C LYS A 185 2.77 -12.89 19.51
N ILE A 186 2.42 -11.68 19.09
CA ILE A 186 2.73 -11.17 17.76
C ILE A 186 4.25 -11.04 17.64
N GLU A 187 4.89 -10.37 18.59
CA GLU A 187 6.34 -10.17 18.59
C GLU A 187 7.11 -11.50 18.62
N ALA A 188 6.67 -12.49 19.41
CA ALA A 188 7.29 -13.83 19.40
C ALA A 188 7.12 -14.57 18.07
N GLN A 189 6.09 -14.28 17.29
CA GLN A 189 5.85 -14.93 15.99
C GLN A 189 6.54 -14.20 14.83
N THR A 190 6.70 -12.89 14.92
CA THR A 190 7.17 -12.06 13.80
C THR A 190 8.56 -11.45 14.03
N GLY A 191 9.02 -11.37 15.28
CA GLY A 191 10.16 -10.57 15.69
C GLY A 191 9.90 -9.06 15.63
N VAL A 192 8.66 -8.63 15.39
CA VAL A 192 8.28 -7.23 15.11
C VAL A 192 7.10 -6.82 15.98
N SER A 193 7.17 -5.62 16.56
CA SER A 193 6.09 -5.10 17.40
C SER A 193 4.80 -4.87 16.59
N PRO A 194 3.60 -5.01 17.20
CA PRO A 194 2.34 -4.68 16.53
C PRO A 194 2.25 -3.21 16.11
N ALA A 195 2.89 -2.31 16.84
CA ALA A 195 2.95 -0.89 16.49
C ALA A 195 3.66 -0.68 15.14
N GLU A 196 4.77 -1.39 14.90
CA GLU A 196 5.49 -1.34 13.63
C GLU A 196 4.69 -1.97 12.49
N LEU A 197 4.01 -3.09 12.74
CA LEU A 197 3.11 -3.75 11.76
C LEU A 197 1.92 -2.87 11.35
N LEU A 198 1.46 -1.99 12.24
CA LEU A 198 0.32 -1.09 11.99
C LEU A 198 0.73 0.27 11.43
N GLN A 199 2.01 0.61 11.47
CA GLN A 199 2.50 1.87 10.92
C GLN A 199 2.82 1.71 9.42
N PRO A 200 2.00 2.26 8.51
CA PRO A 200 2.14 2.02 7.08
C PRO A 200 3.44 2.56 6.47
N THR A 201 4.15 3.43 7.19
CA THR A 201 5.42 4.02 6.77
C THR A 201 6.63 3.19 7.15
N THR A 202 6.52 2.23 8.06
CA THR A 202 7.62 1.29 8.34
C THR A 202 7.72 0.28 7.18
N PRO A 203 8.88 -0.35 6.95
CA PRO A 203 9.00 -1.35 5.90
C PRO A 203 7.96 -2.47 6.03
N VAL A 204 7.80 -3.01 7.24
CA VAL A 204 6.87 -4.11 7.50
C VAL A 204 5.41 -3.66 7.41
N GLY A 205 5.06 -2.51 7.96
CA GLY A 205 3.69 -1.98 7.86
C GLY A 205 3.32 -1.57 6.43
N SER A 206 4.26 -1.05 5.66
CA SER A 206 4.08 -0.78 4.22
C SER A 206 3.85 -2.07 3.44
N ALA A 207 4.54 -3.16 3.82
CA ALA A 207 4.32 -4.48 3.25
C ALA A 207 2.96 -5.07 3.61
N VAL A 208 2.50 -4.89 4.85
CA VAL A 208 1.14 -5.25 5.27
C VAL A 208 0.09 -4.49 4.46
N ALA A 209 0.27 -3.18 4.26
CA ALA A 209 -0.64 -2.35 3.48
C ALA A 209 -0.66 -2.76 2.00
N ALA A 210 0.51 -2.96 1.41
CA ALA A 210 0.62 -3.39 0.02
C ALA A 210 0.06 -4.79 -0.22
N LEU A 211 0.23 -5.71 0.75
CA LEU A 211 -0.35 -7.04 0.65
C LEU A 211 -1.88 -6.99 0.50
N ARG A 212 -2.56 -6.08 1.21
CA ARG A 212 -4.02 -5.90 1.06
C ARG A 212 -4.39 -5.47 -0.36
N MET A 213 -3.57 -4.64 -1.01
CA MET A 213 -3.83 -4.15 -2.37
C MET A 213 -3.47 -5.19 -3.44
N VAL A 214 -2.41 -5.96 -3.23
CA VAL A 214 -1.93 -6.98 -4.17
C VAL A 214 -2.80 -8.25 -4.12
N ALA A 215 -3.30 -8.61 -2.93
CA ALA A 215 -4.16 -9.78 -2.73
C ALA A 215 -5.52 -9.69 -3.46
N HIS A 216 -5.98 -8.49 -3.81
CA HIS A 216 -7.28 -8.26 -4.45
C HIS A 216 -7.23 -8.14 -5.98
N GLY A 217 -6.06 -8.24 -6.63
CA GLY A 217 -6.01 -8.05 -8.08
C GLY A 217 -4.73 -8.39 -8.84
N SER A 218 -3.71 -8.98 -8.20
CA SER A 218 -2.44 -9.28 -8.88
C SER A 218 -2.07 -10.77 -8.83
N THR A 219 -1.62 -11.29 -9.97
CA THR A 219 -0.94 -12.59 -10.12
C THR A 219 0.56 -12.49 -9.82
N GLY A 220 1.04 -11.32 -9.43
CA GLY A 220 2.45 -11.04 -9.15
C GLY A 220 2.99 -11.86 -8.00
N ARG A 221 4.20 -12.40 -8.17
CA ARG A 221 4.91 -13.16 -7.14
C ARG A 221 5.54 -12.22 -6.11
N THR A 222 5.91 -11.02 -6.56
CA THR A 222 6.48 -9.97 -5.74
C THR A 222 5.63 -8.70 -5.76
N ALA A 223 5.59 -8.02 -4.63
CA ALA A 223 5.09 -6.65 -4.51
C ALA A 223 6.25 -5.69 -4.26
N ILE A 224 6.15 -4.49 -4.81
CA ILE A 224 7.13 -3.43 -4.65
C ILE A 224 6.40 -2.21 -4.11
N VAL A 225 6.88 -1.68 -3.00
CA VAL A 225 6.39 -0.43 -2.41
C VAL A 225 7.51 0.56 -2.45
N MET A 226 7.24 1.76 -2.95
CA MET A 226 8.16 2.87 -2.86
C MET A 226 7.49 4.00 -2.08
N LEU A 227 8.22 4.55 -1.12
CA LEU A 227 7.78 5.66 -0.28
C LEU A 227 8.77 6.80 -0.45
N ASP A 228 8.32 7.93 -0.96
CA ASP A 228 9.05 9.19 -0.98
C ASP A 228 8.58 10.06 0.17
N ALA A 229 9.50 10.44 1.06
CA ALA A 229 9.27 11.17 2.29
C ALA A 229 9.99 12.53 2.25
N GLY A 230 9.24 13.59 2.01
CA GLY A 230 9.73 14.96 2.16
C GLY A 230 9.23 15.59 3.46
N LYS A 231 10.07 16.37 4.14
CA LYS A 231 9.62 17.14 5.31
C LYS A 231 8.65 18.24 4.84
N ALA A 232 7.42 18.23 5.35
CA ALA A 232 6.44 19.24 5.00
C ALA A 232 6.82 20.60 5.61
N PRO A 233 6.64 21.72 4.89
CA PRO A 233 6.81 23.04 5.48
C PRO A 233 5.83 23.22 6.65
N LYS A 234 6.26 23.94 7.69
CA LYS A 234 5.42 24.31 8.83
C LYS A 234 4.31 25.26 8.42
#